data_AF-A0A6I1P0A7-F1
#
_entry.id   AF-A0A6I1P0A7-F1
#
_cell.length_a   1.000
_cell.length_b   1.000
_cell.length_c   1.000
_cell.angle_alpha   90.00
_cell.angle_beta   90.00
_cell.angle_gamma   90.00
#
_symmetry.space_group_name_H-M   'P 1'
#
loop_
_entity.id
_entity.type
_entity.pdbx_description
1 polymer ?
#
loop_
_entity_poly.entity_id
_entity_poly.type
_entity_poly.pdbx_seq_one_letter_code
_entity_poly.pdbx_strand_id
1 'polypeptide(L)'
;MQTTADQNPPLNWKPCSPELLHSGVNCATAPRWSAGPVGQHYHPPIGVPALIAYQVGDYDIVAAFDPQGAIAVLCEQTGQDPTEYELSEVELVSDKHLDSLEVFNQDEGKTERLETSLRQDIAKLTVPTYMYGWE
;
A
#
# COMPACT_ATOMS: atom_id res chain seq x y z
N MET A 1 -13.89 -9.81 22.84
CA MET A 1 -12.93 -8.79 23.35
C MET A 1 -12.50 -8.00 22.13
N GLN A 2 -12.47 -6.67 22.19
CA GLN A 2 -12.11 -5.86 21.01
C GLN A 2 -10.59 -5.86 20.83
N THR A 3 -10.13 -6.49 19.76
CA THR A 3 -8.76 -6.33 19.27
C THR A 3 -8.64 -4.90 18.76
N THR A 4 -7.87 -4.04 19.45
CA THR A 4 -7.59 -2.71 18.93
C THR A 4 -6.68 -2.84 17.71
N ALA A 5 -7.24 -2.71 16.51
CA ALA A 5 -6.50 -2.64 15.25
C ALA A 5 -5.33 -1.66 15.38
N ASP A 6 -4.12 -2.08 15.03
CA ASP A 6 -2.92 -1.40 15.54
C ASP A 6 -2.83 0.08 15.09
N GLN A 7 -2.90 0.97 16.08
CA GLN A 7 -2.90 2.42 15.91
C GLN A 7 -1.49 3.03 15.96
N ASN A 8 -0.44 2.20 15.93
CA ASN A 8 0.95 2.65 15.99
C ASN A 8 1.62 2.57 14.60
N PRO A 9 2.49 3.53 14.25
CA PRO A 9 3.33 3.41 13.07
C PRO A 9 4.31 2.24 13.20
N PRO A 10 4.77 1.64 12.10
CA PRO A 10 5.75 0.56 12.16
C PRO A 10 7.08 1.02 12.80
N LEU A 11 7.84 0.07 13.33
CA LEU A 11 9.03 0.37 14.14
C LEU A 11 10.03 1.26 13.37
N ASN A 12 10.51 2.32 14.06
CA ASN A 12 11.40 3.36 13.54
C ASN A 12 10.82 4.34 12.49
N TRP A 13 9.56 4.20 12.07
CA TRP A 13 8.93 5.19 11.20
C TRP A 13 8.76 6.53 11.93
N LYS A 14 9.03 7.63 11.23
CA LYS A 14 9.02 8.99 11.80
C LYS A 14 7.79 9.77 11.33
N PRO A 15 7.18 10.62 12.17
CA PRO A 15 6.11 11.51 11.73
C PRO A 15 6.65 12.46 10.65
N CYS A 16 5.81 12.82 9.68
CA CYS A 16 6.17 13.80 8.66
C CYS A 16 6.48 15.16 9.33
N SER A 17 7.69 15.67 9.10
CA SER A 17 8.18 16.92 9.69
C SER A 17 9.06 17.69 8.71
N PRO A 18 9.22 19.03 8.85
CA PRO A 18 10.07 19.82 7.97
C PRO A 18 11.52 19.31 7.89
N GLU A 19 12.07 18.79 8.99
CA GLU A 19 13.41 18.19 9.02
C GLU A 19 13.52 16.96 8.11
N LEU A 20 12.47 16.14 8.06
CA LEU A 20 12.43 14.93 7.23
C LEU A 20 12.30 15.28 5.75
N LEU A 21 11.55 16.34 5.42
CA LEU A 21 11.44 16.88 4.06
C LEU A 21 12.77 17.49 3.60
N HIS A 22 13.44 18.28 4.45
CA HIS A 22 14.80 18.79 4.19
C HIS A 22 15.84 17.67 4.03
N SER A 23 15.58 16.49 4.57
CA SER A 23 16.43 15.30 4.42
C SER A 23 16.16 14.52 3.13
N GLY A 24 15.31 15.02 2.23
CA GLY A 24 15.06 14.47 0.89
C GLY A 24 13.80 13.60 0.76
N VAL A 25 12.98 13.45 1.81
CA VAL A 25 11.73 12.69 1.72
C VAL A 25 10.67 13.51 0.99
N ASN A 26 10.27 13.08 -0.21
CA ASN A 26 9.14 13.67 -0.92
C ASN A 26 7.80 13.18 -0.34
N CYS A 27 7.16 13.99 0.49
CA CYS A 27 5.85 13.73 1.11
C CYS A 27 4.78 13.21 0.13
N ALA A 28 4.82 13.64 -1.14
CA ALA A 28 3.81 13.31 -2.15
C ALA A 28 4.00 11.91 -2.80
N THR A 29 5.19 11.32 -2.71
CA THR A 29 5.52 10.05 -3.39
C THR A 29 6.21 9.02 -2.50
N ALA A 30 6.61 9.39 -1.28
CA ALA A 30 7.22 8.48 -0.33
C ALA A 30 6.16 7.54 0.30
N PRO A 31 6.51 6.27 0.59
CA PRO A 31 5.67 5.41 1.41
C PRO A 31 5.25 6.12 2.69
N ARG A 32 3.95 6.07 3.02
CA ARG A 32 3.41 6.69 4.23
C ARG A 32 2.49 5.72 4.96
N TRP A 33 2.34 5.93 6.26
CA TRP A 33 1.41 5.22 7.14
C TRP A 33 0.55 6.24 7.90
N SER A 34 -0.71 5.91 8.16
CA SER A 34 -1.58 6.65 9.08
C SER A 34 -2.63 5.73 9.71
N ALA A 35 -3.05 6.08 10.92
CA ALA A 35 -4.29 5.63 11.55
C ALA A 35 -5.12 6.83 12.08
N GLY A 36 -4.73 8.06 11.72
CA GLY A 36 -5.27 9.30 12.30
C GLY A 36 -6.12 10.12 11.32
N PRO A 37 -6.77 11.19 11.80
CA PRO A 37 -7.49 12.12 10.94
C PRO A 37 -6.56 12.82 9.92
N VAL A 38 -7.15 13.24 8.80
CA VAL A 38 -6.47 13.74 7.59
C VAL A 38 -5.38 14.78 7.94
N GLY A 39 -4.13 14.40 7.66
CA GLY A 39 -2.95 15.26 7.81
C GLY A 39 -1.80 14.57 8.54
N GLN A 40 -2.07 13.89 9.66
CA GLN A 40 -1.01 13.21 10.41
C GLN A 40 -0.64 11.87 9.77
N HIS A 41 0.61 11.74 9.34
CA HIS A 41 1.16 10.54 8.72
C HIS A 41 2.65 10.38 9.03
N TYR A 42 3.16 9.17 8.83
CA TYR A 42 4.51 8.73 9.15
C TYR A 42 5.19 8.16 7.91
N HIS A 43 6.51 8.26 7.83
CA HIS A 43 7.34 7.75 6.74
C HIS A 43 8.41 6.78 7.26
N PRO A 44 8.90 5.84 6.41
CA PRO A 44 9.98 4.93 6.77
C PRO A 44 11.31 5.68 7.03
N PRO A 45 12.29 5.02 7.67
CA PRO A 45 13.64 5.57 7.81
C PRO A 45 14.29 5.83 6.43
N ILE A 46 15.00 6.95 6.31
CA ILE A 46 15.68 7.33 5.06
C ILE A 46 16.74 6.27 4.69
N GLY A 47 16.72 5.82 3.43
CA GLY A 47 17.61 4.77 2.93
C GLY A 47 17.15 3.34 3.23
N VAL A 48 16.03 3.15 3.94
CA VAL A 48 15.36 1.85 4.05
C VAL A 48 14.33 1.75 2.92
N PRO A 49 14.43 0.77 2.00
CA PRO A 49 13.38 0.54 1.01
C PRO A 49 12.13 0.06 1.74
N ALA A 50 10.98 0.62 1.37
CA ALA A 50 9.68 0.26 1.93
C ALA A 50 8.67 0.10 0.80
N LEU A 51 7.67 -0.75 1.03
CA LEU A 51 6.75 -1.19 -0.02
C LEU A 51 5.73 -0.09 -0.34
N ILE A 52 5.40 0.00 -1.62
CA ILE A 52 4.44 0.91 -2.25
C ILE A 52 3.33 0.05 -2.86
N ALA A 53 2.11 0.55 -2.80
CA ALA A 53 0.97 -0.05 -3.46
C ALA A 53 0.94 0.34 -4.95
N TYR A 54 1.04 -0.67 -5.80
CA TYR A 54 0.80 -0.55 -7.23
C TYR A 54 -0.49 -1.25 -7.60
N GLN A 55 -1.24 -0.66 -8.53
CA GLN A 55 -2.24 -1.38 -9.30
C GLN A 55 -1.55 -1.90 -10.56
N VAL A 56 -1.82 -3.13 -10.95
CA VAL A 56 -1.36 -3.74 -12.21
C VAL A 56 -2.62 -4.13 -12.99
N GLY A 57 -2.70 -3.70 -14.25
CA GLY A 57 -3.94 -3.82 -15.03
C GLY A 57 -5.13 -3.09 -14.38
N ASP A 58 -6.35 -3.59 -14.61
CA ASP A 58 -7.57 -2.96 -14.12
C ASP A 58 -7.80 -3.10 -12.61
N TYR A 59 -7.37 -4.19 -11.97
CA TYR A 59 -7.82 -4.54 -10.60
C TYR A 59 -6.77 -5.13 -9.64
N ASP A 60 -5.61 -5.61 -10.11
CA ASP A 60 -4.65 -6.32 -9.25
C ASP A 60 -3.83 -5.36 -8.38
N ILE A 61 -3.87 -5.54 -7.06
CA ILE A 61 -3.16 -4.69 -6.08
C ILE A 61 -1.94 -5.43 -5.54
N VAL A 62 -0.76 -4.84 -5.72
CA VAL A 62 0.53 -5.42 -5.36
C VAL A 62 1.34 -4.48 -4.46
N ALA A 63 1.92 -5.02 -3.40
CA ALA A 63 2.93 -4.33 -2.60
C ALA A 63 4.33 -4.64 -3.17
N ALA A 64 5.01 -3.64 -3.73
CA ALA A 64 6.36 -3.79 -4.30
C ALA A 64 7.24 -2.57 -4.02
N PHE A 65 8.54 -2.64 -4.33
CA PHE A 65 9.45 -1.49 -4.19
C PHE A 65 9.44 -0.55 -5.40
N ASP A 66 9.01 -1.06 -6.56
CA ASP A 66 9.01 -0.36 -7.85
C ASP A 66 7.99 -1.04 -8.82
N PRO A 67 7.62 -0.38 -9.93
CA PRO A 67 6.63 -0.91 -10.88
C PRO A 67 7.02 -2.23 -11.58
N GLN A 68 8.31 -2.48 -11.80
CA GLN A 68 8.77 -3.72 -12.44
C GLN A 68 8.67 -4.89 -11.45
N GLY A 69 9.00 -4.64 -10.19
CA GLY A 69 8.76 -5.54 -9.08
C GLY A 69 7.27 -5.86 -8.87
N ALA A 70 6.35 -4.94 -9.16
CA ALA A 70 4.91 -5.19 -9.05
C ALA A 70 4.43 -6.28 -10.02
N ILE A 71 4.77 -6.18 -11.31
CA ILE A 71 4.45 -7.21 -12.32
C ILE A 71 5.09 -8.55 -11.92
N ALA A 72 6.38 -8.55 -11.55
CA ALA A 72 7.08 -9.77 -11.19
C ALA A 72 6.44 -10.51 -10.00
N VAL A 73 5.95 -9.76 -9.00
CA VAL A 73 5.30 -10.31 -7.80
C VAL A 73 3.89 -10.81 -8.09
N LEU A 74 3.15 -10.12 -8.97
CA LEU A 74 1.85 -10.60 -9.45
C LEU A 74 2.04 -11.98 -10.10
N CYS A 75 2.83 -12.03 -11.18
CA CYS A 75 3.05 -13.24 -11.98
C CYS A 75 3.65 -14.41 -11.17
N GLU A 76 4.56 -14.15 -10.23
CA GLU A 76 5.11 -15.18 -9.33
C GLU A 76 4.06 -15.79 -8.39
N GLN A 77 3.10 -15.00 -7.92
CA GLN A 77 2.16 -15.39 -6.85
C GLN A 77 0.78 -15.83 -7.39
N THR A 78 0.37 -15.39 -8.58
CA THR A 78 -0.84 -15.85 -9.28
C THR A 78 -0.56 -16.93 -10.32
N GLY A 79 0.64 -16.95 -10.91
CA GLY A 79 1.00 -17.81 -12.04
C GLY A 79 0.65 -17.24 -13.43
N GLN A 80 0.26 -15.97 -13.52
CA GLN A 80 0.09 -15.23 -14.79
C GLN A 80 1.44 -15.02 -15.52
N ASP A 81 1.44 -14.77 -16.84
CA ASP A 81 2.67 -14.58 -17.60
C ASP A 81 3.16 -13.11 -17.57
N PRO A 82 4.43 -12.83 -17.24
CA PRO A 82 4.94 -11.46 -17.14
C PRO A 82 5.13 -10.75 -18.48
N THR A 83 4.81 -11.38 -19.61
CA THR A 83 4.76 -10.74 -20.93
C THR A 83 3.36 -10.25 -21.32
N GLU A 84 2.34 -10.53 -20.51
CA GLU A 84 0.97 -10.03 -20.69
C GLU A 84 0.74 -8.63 -20.07
N TYR A 85 1.75 -8.05 -19.40
CA TYR A 85 1.67 -6.75 -18.71
C TYR A 85 2.76 -5.77 -19.17
N GLU A 86 2.36 -4.57 -19.61
CA GLU A 86 3.27 -3.46 -19.89
C GLU A 86 3.42 -2.50 -18.69
N LEU A 87 4.54 -1.79 -18.59
CA LEU A 87 4.77 -0.81 -17.50
C LEU A 87 3.85 0.42 -17.57
N SER A 88 3.13 0.61 -18.69
CA SER A 88 2.03 1.58 -18.82
C SER A 88 0.75 1.17 -18.10
N GLU A 89 0.62 -0.11 -17.71
CA GLU A 89 -0.51 -0.69 -17.00
C GLU A 89 -0.24 -0.82 -15.49
N VAL A 90 0.86 -0.20 -15.00
CA VAL A 90 1.24 -0.19 -13.59
C VAL A 90 1.11 1.21 -13.01
N GLU A 91 0.04 1.47 -12.27
CA GLU A 91 -0.25 2.76 -11.66
C GLU A 91 -0.03 2.76 -10.13
N LEU A 92 0.18 3.94 -9.53
CA LEU A 92 0.22 4.09 -8.08
C LEU A 92 -1.20 4.07 -7.51
N VAL A 93 -1.48 3.17 -6.56
CA VAL A 93 -2.81 3.10 -5.94
C VAL A 93 -3.13 4.44 -5.25
N SER A 94 -4.27 5.03 -5.60
CA SER A 94 -4.63 6.36 -5.11
C SER A 94 -4.76 6.41 -3.58
N ASP A 95 -4.42 7.56 -3.00
CA ASP A 95 -4.53 7.79 -1.55
C ASP A 95 -5.92 7.47 -0.99
N LYS A 96 -6.98 7.77 -1.76
CA LYS A 96 -8.37 7.49 -1.36
C LYS A 96 -8.64 5.99 -1.22
N HIS A 97 -8.04 5.16 -2.07
CA HIS A 97 -8.16 3.70 -1.98
C HIS A 97 -7.28 3.19 -0.82
N LEU A 98 -6.03 3.66 -0.72
CA LEU A 98 -5.10 3.28 0.34
C LEU A 98 -5.57 3.61 1.77
N ASP A 99 -6.26 4.73 1.93
CA ASP A 99 -6.84 5.19 3.21
C ASP A 99 -8.33 4.79 3.37
N SER A 100 -8.87 3.93 2.50
CA SER A 100 -10.23 3.40 2.65
C SER A 100 -10.32 2.40 3.81
N LEU A 101 -11.44 2.44 4.54
CA LEU A 101 -11.88 1.42 5.49
C LEU A 101 -13.18 0.74 5.03
N GLU A 102 -13.54 0.90 3.75
CA GLU A 102 -14.74 0.36 3.13
C GLU A 102 -14.35 -0.42 1.88
N VAL A 103 -14.83 -1.67 1.77
CA VAL A 103 -14.69 -2.55 0.60
C VAL A 103 -16.07 -3.01 0.17
N PHE A 104 -16.30 -3.20 -1.14
CA PHE A 104 -17.57 -3.75 -1.63
C PHE A 104 -17.42 -5.26 -1.83
N ASN A 105 -18.19 -6.03 -1.07
CA ASN A 105 -18.30 -7.49 -1.19
C ASN A 105 -19.38 -7.79 -2.25
N GLN A 106 -18.98 -8.39 -3.38
CA GLN A 106 -19.88 -8.66 -4.50
C GLN A 106 -20.86 -9.82 -4.20
N ASP A 107 -20.39 -10.92 -3.60
CA ASP A 107 -21.20 -12.09 -3.24
C ASP A 107 -22.36 -11.76 -2.29
N GLU A 108 -22.11 -10.91 -1.29
CA GLU A 108 -23.14 -10.42 -0.38
C GLU A 108 -23.78 -9.09 -0.81
N GLY A 109 -23.35 -8.51 -1.94
CA GLY A 109 -23.90 -7.28 -2.52
C GLY A 109 -23.86 -6.05 -1.60
N LYS A 110 -22.89 -5.98 -0.68
CA LYS A 110 -22.85 -5.02 0.43
C LYS A 110 -21.47 -4.39 0.61
N THR A 111 -21.44 -3.15 1.12
CA THR A 111 -20.20 -2.55 1.61
C THR A 111 -19.87 -3.09 3.00
N GLU A 112 -18.67 -3.62 3.17
CA GLU A 112 -18.13 -4.07 4.46
C GLU A 112 -17.08 -3.10 4.99
N ARG A 113 -17.01 -2.98 6.31
CA ARG A 113 -16.05 -2.11 6.99
C ARG A 113 -14.83 -2.91 7.44
N LEU A 114 -13.66 -2.51 6.96
CA LEU A 114 -12.37 -3.07 7.34
C LEU A 114 -11.94 -2.58 8.74
N GLU A 115 -11.16 -3.42 9.44
CA GLU A 115 -10.52 -3.04 10.72
C GLU A 115 -9.25 -2.20 10.52
N THR A 116 -8.57 -2.37 9.38
CA THR A 116 -7.38 -1.62 8.96
C THR A 116 -7.49 -1.20 7.49
N SER A 117 -6.80 -0.13 7.10
CA SER A 117 -6.70 0.28 5.70
C SER A 117 -5.55 -0.45 4.99
N LEU A 118 -5.64 -0.57 3.67
CA LEU A 118 -4.57 -1.15 2.84
C LEU A 118 -3.19 -0.54 3.16
N ARG A 119 -3.14 0.77 3.45
CA ARG A 119 -1.91 1.46 3.84
C ARG A 119 -1.36 1.01 5.20
N GLN A 120 -2.21 0.66 6.16
CA GLN A 120 -1.76 0.09 7.43
C GLN A 120 -1.23 -1.34 7.25
N ASP A 121 -1.79 -2.12 6.33
CA ASP A 121 -1.40 -3.52 6.11
C ASP A 121 -0.12 -3.65 5.28
N ILE A 122 0.05 -2.87 4.20
CA ILE A 122 1.31 -2.81 3.44
C ILE A 122 2.49 -2.37 4.33
N ALA A 123 2.25 -1.48 5.28
CA ALA A 123 3.28 -1.01 6.21
C ALA A 123 3.73 -2.08 7.23
N LYS A 124 3.03 -3.22 7.35
CA LYS A 124 3.44 -4.39 8.15
C LYS A 124 4.29 -5.38 7.34
N LEU A 125 4.26 -5.30 6.01
CA LEU A 125 4.97 -6.22 5.12
C LEU A 125 6.48 -5.91 5.11
N THR A 126 7.27 -6.98 5.02
CA THR A 126 8.74 -6.93 4.96
C THR A 126 9.31 -7.43 3.63
N VAL A 127 8.46 -8.02 2.78
CA VAL A 127 8.78 -8.54 1.45
C VAL A 127 7.66 -8.14 0.49
N PRO A 128 7.94 -7.99 -0.82
CA PRO A 128 6.89 -7.77 -1.82
C PRO A 128 5.83 -8.88 -1.81
N THR A 129 4.56 -8.53 -2.06
CA THR A 129 3.41 -9.44 -1.88
C THR A 129 2.23 -8.99 -2.74
N TYR A 130 1.55 -9.93 -3.40
CA TYR A 130 0.24 -9.71 -4.01
C TYR A 130 -0.82 -9.57 -2.92
N MET A 131 -1.59 -8.48 -2.93
CA MET A 131 -2.52 -8.13 -1.84
C MET A 131 -3.91 -8.72 -2.07
N TYR A 132 -4.48 -8.39 -3.23
CA TYR A 132 -5.76 -8.88 -3.75
C TYR A 132 -5.93 -8.37 -5.18
N GLY A 133 -6.79 -9.03 -5.95
CA GLY A 133 -7.17 -8.70 -7.32
C GLY A 133 -8.55 -9.28 -7.60
N TRP A 134 -9.25 -8.71 -8.58
CA TRP A 134 -10.64 -9.08 -8.90
C TRP A 134 -10.72 -9.53 -10.37
N GLU A 135 -11.28 -10.71 -10.62
CA GLU A 135 -11.60 -11.25 -11.97
C GLU A 135 -13.06 -10.95 -12.37
#